data_AF-A0A924VZS2-F1
#
_entry.id   AF-A0A924VZS2-F1
#
_cell.length_a   1.000
_cell.length_b   1.000
_cell.length_c   1.000
_cell.angle_alpha   90.00
_cell.angle_beta   90.00
_cell.angle_gamma   90.00
#
_symmetry.space_group_name_H-M   'P 1'
#
loop_
_entity.id
_entity.type
_entity.pdbx_description
1 polymer ?
#
loop_
_entity_poly.entity_id
_entity_poly.type
_entity_poly.pdbx_seq_one_letter_code
_entity_poly.pdbx_strand_id
1 'polypeptide(L)'
;MSLDPLAPGTLALAEEFGLSRDEYELVLEKLGRTPNVTELGIFSVMWSEHCSYKSTRVHLAKFPTKAPHVIYGPGENAGAIDIGEGLAAIFKMESHNHPSFIEPFQGAATGVGGILRD
;
A
#
# COMPACT_ATOMS: atom_id res chain seq x y z
N MET A 1 1.26 22.96 -13.35
CA MET A 1 2.03 23.91 -12.53
C MET A 1 2.95 23.07 -11.65
N SER A 2 4.27 23.26 -11.68
CA SER A 2 5.15 22.49 -10.81
C SER A 2 5.00 23.00 -9.38
N LEU A 3 4.56 22.15 -8.45
CA LEU A 3 4.56 22.47 -7.03
C LEU A 3 6.02 22.56 -6.55
N ASP A 4 6.33 23.55 -5.71
CA ASP A 4 7.62 23.61 -5.01
C ASP A 4 7.63 22.50 -3.93
N PRO A 5 8.52 21.50 -4.01
CA PRO A 5 8.57 20.39 -3.06
C PRO A 5 8.80 20.83 -1.61
N LEU A 6 9.43 21.99 -1.39
CA LEU A 6 9.76 22.52 -0.07
C LEU A 6 8.74 23.52 0.47
N ALA A 7 7.76 23.93 -0.35
CA ALA A 7 6.69 24.80 0.12
C ALA A 7 5.83 24.11 1.19
N PRO A 8 5.16 24.87 2.07
CA PRO A 8 4.26 24.30 3.06
C PRO A 8 3.11 23.51 2.42
N GLY A 9 2.92 22.26 2.84
CA GLY A 9 1.78 21.43 2.48
C GLY A 9 0.54 21.91 3.23
N THR A 10 -0.40 22.52 2.50
CA THR A 10 -1.63 23.08 3.08
C THR A 10 -2.74 22.03 3.14
N LEU A 11 -3.78 22.27 3.95
CA LEU A 11 -4.97 21.43 3.96
C LEU A 11 -5.63 21.33 2.58
N ALA A 12 -5.72 22.44 1.84
CA ALA A 12 -6.31 22.44 0.51
C ALA A 12 -5.54 21.51 -0.45
N LEU A 13 -4.21 21.49 -0.35
CA LEU A 13 -3.37 20.57 -1.11
C LEU A 13 -3.51 19.13 -0.61
N ALA A 14 -3.70 18.91 0.69
CA ALA A 14 -3.94 17.60 1.25
C ALA A 14 -5.25 17.00 0.73
N GLU A 15 -6.32 17.81 0.67
CA GLU A 15 -7.63 17.44 0.11
C GLU A 15 -7.51 17.13 -1.39
N GLU A 16 -6.74 17.93 -2.16
CA GLU A 16 -6.43 17.64 -3.57
C GLU A 16 -5.69 16.29 -3.74
N PHE A 17 -4.79 15.97 -2.81
CA PHE A 17 -4.07 14.69 -2.77
C PHE A 17 -4.91 13.53 -2.21
N GLY A 18 -6.17 13.77 -1.85
CA GLY A 18 -7.10 12.74 -1.38
C GLY A 18 -7.01 12.38 0.10
N LEU A 19 -6.32 13.19 0.91
CA LEU A 19 -6.36 13.09 2.37
C LEU A 19 -7.63 13.78 2.90
N SER A 20 -8.23 13.20 3.93
CA SER A 20 -9.29 13.89 4.69
C SER A 20 -8.69 14.97 5.60
N ARG A 21 -9.54 15.88 6.09
CA ARG A 21 -9.15 16.86 7.12
C ARG A 21 -8.57 16.18 8.36
N ASP A 22 -9.21 15.13 8.85
CA ASP A 22 -8.76 14.38 10.03
C ASP A 22 -7.39 13.74 9.80
N GLU A 23 -7.15 13.21 8.59
CA GLU A 23 -5.84 12.65 8.22
C GLU A 23 -4.77 13.74 8.16
N TYR A 24 -5.08 14.93 7.62
CA TYR A 24 -4.15 16.06 7.61
C TYR A 24 -3.84 16.58 9.03
N GLU A 25 -4.85 16.68 9.91
CA GLU A 25 -4.66 17.03 11.32
C GLU A 25 -3.75 16.02 12.04
N LEU A 26 -3.93 14.72 11.76
CA LEU A 26 -3.06 13.67 12.28
C LEU A 26 -1.63 13.79 11.75
N VAL A 27 -1.42 14.19 10.48
CA VAL A 27 -0.08 14.46 9.94
C VAL A 27 0.60 15.59 10.71
N LEU A 28 -0.11 16.69 10.98
CA LEU A 28 0.41 17.80 11.78
C LEU A 28 0.78 17.36 13.20
N GLU A 29 -0.08 16.55 13.84
CA GLU A 29 0.17 15.99 15.16
C GLU A 29 1.44 15.10 15.16
N LYS A 30 1.56 14.19 14.19
CA LYS A 30 2.69 13.25 14.11
C LYS A 30 4.03 13.93 13.82
N LEU A 31 4.02 15.00 13.03
CA LEU A 31 5.24 15.75 12.69
C LEU A 31 5.58 16.85 13.70
N GLY A 32 4.59 17.36 14.45
CA GLY A 32 4.76 18.53 15.31
C GLY A 32 5.04 19.83 14.54
N ARG A 33 4.84 19.83 13.22
CA ARG A 33 5.03 20.97 12.31
C ARG A 33 4.24 20.76 11.02
N THR A 34 4.13 21.81 10.21
CA THR A 34 3.59 21.69 8.85
C THR A 34 4.52 20.81 7.98
N PRO A 35 3.98 19.80 7.26
CA PRO A 35 4.77 19.08 6.26
C PRO A 35 5.10 20.02 5.09
N ASN A 36 6.17 19.74 4.36
CA ASN A 36 6.34 20.31 3.02
C ASN A 36 5.51 19.52 1.98
N VAL A 37 5.43 20.01 0.74
CA VAL A 37 4.68 19.34 -0.34
C VAL A 37 5.14 17.90 -0.56
N THR A 38 6.44 17.63 -0.54
CA THR A 38 6.98 16.27 -0.72
C THR A 38 6.53 15.33 0.40
N GLU A 39 6.66 15.75 1.65
CA GLU A 39 6.23 14.99 2.82
C GLU A 39 4.73 14.72 2.78
N LEU A 40 3.93 15.74 2.43
CA LEU A 40 2.48 15.60 2.30
C LEU A 40 2.09 14.59 1.20
N GLY A 41 2.79 14.62 0.06
CA GLY A 41 2.60 13.64 -1.01
C GLY A 41 2.92 12.20 -0.56
N ILE A 42 3.98 12.01 0.23
CA ILE A 42 4.31 10.71 0.83
C ILE A 42 3.19 10.23 1.75
N PHE A 43 2.68 11.09 2.64
CA PHE A 43 1.55 10.73 3.52
C PHE A 43 0.31 10.35 2.71
N SER A 44 -0.04 11.12 1.68
CA SER A 44 -1.19 10.84 0.81
C SER A 44 -1.13 9.43 0.20
N VAL A 45 0.01 9.06 -0.41
CA VAL A 45 0.13 7.75 -1.05
C VAL A 45 0.16 6.64 0.00
N MET A 46 0.96 6.79 1.05
CA MET A 46 1.12 5.76 2.08
C MET A 46 -0.16 5.50 2.90
N TRP A 47 -1.03 6.51 3.04
CA TRP A 47 -2.31 6.39 3.75
C TRP A 47 -3.52 6.18 2.83
N SER A 48 -3.29 6.04 1.53
CA SER A 48 -4.32 5.59 0.58
C SER A 48 -4.85 4.21 0.98
N GLU A 49 -6.08 3.86 0.57
CA GLU A 49 -6.63 2.52 0.83
C GLU A 49 -5.75 1.42 0.21
N HIS A 50 -5.17 1.69 -0.96
CA HIS A 50 -4.32 0.75 -1.68
C HIS A 50 -3.08 0.33 -0.88
N CYS A 51 -2.45 1.26 -0.16
CA CYS A 51 -1.25 0.98 0.64
C CYS A 51 -1.59 0.59 2.09
N SER A 52 -2.57 1.24 2.71
CA SER A 52 -2.82 1.12 4.14
C SER A 52 -3.84 0.05 4.51
N TYR A 53 -4.67 -0.39 3.57
CA TYR A 53 -5.81 -1.28 3.81
C TYR A 53 -6.72 -0.77 4.93
N LYS A 54 -6.84 0.56 5.11
CA LYS A 54 -7.46 1.17 6.31
C LYS A 54 -8.90 0.72 6.53
N SER A 55 -9.67 0.47 5.47
CA SER A 55 -11.02 -0.07 5.59
C SER A 55 -11.06 -1.60 5.76
N THR A 56 -10.13 -2.33 5.13
CA THR A 56 -10.18 -3.80 5.01
C THR A 56 -9.39 -4.55 6.08
N ARG A 57 -8.35 -3.94 6.66
CA ARG A 57 -7.45 -4.56 7.64
C ARG A 57 -8.19 -5.21 8.82
N VAL A 58 -9.22 -4.56 9.34
CA VAL A 58 -10.03 -5.07 10.47
C VAL A 58 -10.80 -6.35 10.13
N HIS A 59 -11.12 -6.55 8.84
CA HIS A 59 -11.80 -7.74 8.36
C HIS A 59 -10.78 -8.86 8.09
N LEU A 60 -9.64 -8.53 7.47
CA LEU A 60 -8.58 -9.50 7.16
C LEU A 60 -7.95 -10.10 8.41
N ALA A 61 -7.85 -9.34 9.51
CA ALA A 61 -7.32 -9.81 10.79
C ALA A 61 -8.13 -10.97 11.41
N LYS A 62 -9.33 -11.26 10.91
CA LYS A 62 -10.18 -12.34 11.41
C LYS A 62 -9.84 -13.71 10.80
N PHE A 63 -9.04 -13.75 9.74
CA PHE A 63 -8.69 -15.00 9.08
C PHE A 63 -7.67 -15.82 9.89
N PRO A 64 -7.74 -17.16 9.83
CA PRO A 64 -6.73 -18.02 10.42
C PRO A 64 -5.43 -17.90 9.62
N THR A 65 -4.34 -17.55 10.29
CA THR A 65 -3.03 -17.30 9.65
C THR A 65 -1.92 -18.21 10.17
N LYS A 66 -2.23 -19.12 11.09
CA LYS A 66 -1.26 -20.00 11.76
C LYS A 66 -1.64 -21.45 11.57
N ALA A 67 -0.69 -22.24 11.09
CA ALA A 67 -0.74 -23.70 11.07
C ALA A 67 0.70 -24.25 11.10
N PRO A 68 0.92 -25.53 11.46
CA PRO A 68 2.27 -26.10 11.58
C PRO A 68 3.09 -26.05 10.28
N HIS A 69 2.43 -26.04 9.13
CA HIS A 69 3.06 -25.99 7.80
C HIS A 69 3.20 -24.55 7.26
N VAL A 70 2.80 -23.52 8.01
CA VAL A 70 3.00 -22.13 7.60
C VAL A 70 4.40 -21.70 8.02
N ILE A 71 5.28 -21.47 7.04
CA ILE A 71 6.63 -20.94 7.27
C ILE A 71 6.55 -19.42 7.45
N TYR A 72 5.90 -18.74 6.50
CA TYR A 72 5.62 -17.30 6.55
C TYR A 72 4.14 -17.03 6.24
N GLY A 73 3.46 -16.35 7.17
CA GLY A 73 2.09 -15.87 7.01
C GLY A 73 2.04 -14.41 6.53
N PRO A 74 0.90 -13.72 6.66
CA PRO A 74 0.77 -12.31 6.28
C PRO A 74 1.76 -11.42 7.04
N GLY A 75 2.46 -10.54 6.31
CA GLY A 75 3.45 -9.61 6.86
C GLY A 75 4.66 -9.42 5.93
N GLU A 76 5.01 -10.49 5.20
CA GLU A 76 6.02 -10.47 4.15
C GLU A 76 5.39 -10.21 2.78
N ASN A 77 6.23 -10.06 1.73
CA ASN A 77 5.75 -9.87 0.36
C ASN A 77 4.93 -11.07 -0.14
N ALA A 78 5.29 -12.30 0.23
CA ALA A 78 4.58 -13.52 -0.17
C ALA A 78 4.40 -14.51 0.99
N GLY A 79 3.36 -15.34 0.90
CA GLY A 79 3.14 -16.43 1.85
C GLY A 79 3.98 -17.66 1.47
N ALA A 80 4.48 -18.40 2.46
CA ALA A 80 5.27 -19.60 2.26
C ALA A 80 4.75 -20.76 3.13
N ILE A 81 4.57 -21.92 2.51
CA ILE A 81 4.14 -23.15 3.18
C ILE A 81 5.15 -24.28 2.96
N ASP A 82 5.39 -25.07 4.00
CA ASP A 82 6.16 -26.31 3.93
C ASP A 82 5.32 -27.39 3.22
N ILE A 83 5.91 -28.02 2.20
CA ILE A 83 5.29 -29.10 1.42
C ILE A 83 6.00 -30.45 1.62
N GLY A 84 6.93 -30.53 2.58
CA GLY A 84 7.71 -31.71 2.88
C GLY A 84 9.03 -31.78 2.10
N GLU A 85 9.84 -32.79 2.43
CA GLU A 85 11.11 -33.09 1.75
C GLU A 85 12.13 -31.92 1.74
N GLY A 86 11.99 -30.96 2.66
CA GLY A 86 12.81 -29.76 2.71
C GLY A 86 12.46 -28.73 1.63
N LEU A 87 11.28 -28.83 1.01
CA LEU A 87 10.76 -27.91 0.00
C LEU A 87 9.66 -27.01 0.55
N ALA A 88 9.51 -25.84 -0.06
CA ALA A 88 8.45 -24.89 0.27
C ALA A 88 7.75 -24.41 -1.00
N ALA A 89 6.43 -24.18 -0.91
CA ALA A 89 5.67 -23.47 -1.92
C ALA A 89 5.49 -22.00 -1.49
N ILE A 90 5.92 -21.08 -2.35
CA ILE A 90 5.79 -19.64 -2.14
C ILE A 90 4.78 -19.12 -3.15
N PHE A 91 3.76 -18.40 -2.68
CA PHE A 91 2.73 -17.88 -3.55
C PHE A 91 2.12 -16.58 -3.00
N LYS A 92 1.70 -15.73 -3.93
CA LYS A 92 0.97 -14.49 -3.70
C LYS A 92 -0.01 -14.30 -4.86
N MET A 93 -1.04 -13.50 -4.63
CA MET A 93 -1.94 -13.02 -5.67
C MET A 93 -2.03 -11.50 -5.57
N GLU A 94 -1.92 -10.83 -6.71
CA GLU A 94 -2.11 -9.38 -6.83
C GLU A 94 -3.15 -9.06 -7.88
N SER A 95 -3.60 -7.80 -7.91
CA SER A 95 -4.51 -7.29 -8.92
C SER A 95 -3.98 -5.99 -9.50
N HIS A 96 -4.13 -5.79 -10.81
CA HIS A 96 -3.76 -4.53 -11.48
C HIS A 96 -4.92 -3.95 -12.28
N ASN A 97 -6.07 -3.86 -11.60
CA ASN A 97 -7.37 -3.65 -12.23
C ASN A 97 -7.49 -2.27 -12.91
N HIS A 98 -7.25 -1.18 -12.17
CA HIS A 98 -7.46 0.17 -12.70
C HIS A 98 -6.52 0.49 -13.88
N PRO A 99 -5.21 0.21 -13.83
CA PRO A 99 -4.33 0.40 -14.99
C PRO A 99 -4.72 -0.48 -16.19
N SER A 100 -5.05 -1.76 -15.95
CA SER A 100 -5.47 -2.68 -17.02
C SER A 100 -6.80 -2.29 -17.68
N PHE A 101 -7.67 -1.58 -16.95
CA PHE A 101 -8.91 -1.03 -17.53
C PHE A 101 -8.61 0.11 -18.52
N ILE A 102 -7.61 0.94 -18.24
CA ILE A 102 -7.23 2.09 -19.07
C ILE A 102 -6.36 1.65 -20.25
N GLU A 103 -5.34 0.83 -19.99
CA GLU A 103 -4.42 0.31 -20.99
C GLU A 103 -4.15 -1.18 -20.69
N PRO A 104 -4.79 -2.10 -21.42
CA PRO A 104 -4.77 -3.52 -21.06
C PRO A 104 -3.41 -4.20 -21.16
N PHE A 105 -2.59 -3.85 -22.16
CA PHE A 105 -1.37 -4.60 -22.42
C PHE A 105 -0.29 -4.33 -21.37
N GLN A 106 0.04 -3.06 -21.16
CA GLN A 106 0.98 -2.60 -20.14
C GLN A 106 0.42 -2.80 -18.73
N GLY A 107 -0.89 -2.58 -18.52
CA GLY A 107 -1.52 -2.87 -17.24
C GLY A 107 -1.35 -4.33 -16.82
N ALA A 108 -1.60 -5.28 -17.74
CA ALA A 108 -1.36 -6.69 -17.45
C ALA A 108 0.13 -7.02 -17.30
N ALA A 109 0.98 -6.50 -18.20
CA ALA A 109 2.41 -6.79 -18.20
C ALA A 109 3.12 -6.30 -16.92
N THR A 110 2.79 -5.10 -16.45
CA THR A 110 3.33 -4.55 -15.20
C THR A 110 2.79 -5.28 -13.97
N GLY A 111 1.57 -5.80 -14.03
CA GLY A 111 1.00 -6.66 -12.98
C GLY A 111 1.76 -7.99 -12.86
N VAL A 112 2.05 -8.63 -13.99
CA VAL A 112 2.92 -9.83 -14.04
C VAL A 112 4.33 -9.51 -13.53
N GLY A 113 4.89 -8.36 -13.92
CA GLY A 113 6.19 -7.94 -13.44
C GLY A 113 6.23 -7.66 -11.93
N GLY A 114 5.14 -7.13 -11.36
CA GLY A 114 4.97 -6.88 -9.93
C GLY A 114 5.02 -8.17 -9.12
N ILE A 115 4.10 -9.09 -9.43
CA ILE A 115 3.96 -10.36 -8.70
C ILE A 115 5.21 -11.27 -8.80
N LEU A 116 6.02 -11.12 -9.85
CA LEU A 116 7.29 -11.83 -9.98
C LEU A 116 8.42 -11.28 -9.09
N ARG A 117 8.31 -10.03 -8.64
CA ARG A 117 9.31 -9.40 -7.75
C ARG A 117 9.02 -9.61 -6.27
N ASP A 118 7.75 -9.85 -5.93
CA ASP A 118 7.33 -10.24 -4.58
C ASP A 118 7.81 -11.64 -4.22
#